data_AF-A0A0F9LWD6-F1
#
_entry.id   AF-A0A0F9LWD6-F1
#
_cell.length_a   1.000
_cell.length_b   1.000
_cell.length_c   1.000
_cell.angle_alpha   90.00
_cell.angle_beta   90.00
_cell.angle_gamma   90.00
#
_symmetry.space_group_name_H-M   'P 1'
#
loop_
_entity.id
_entity.type
_entity.pdbx_description
1 polymer ?
#
loop_
_entity_poly.entity_id
_entity_poly.type
_entity_poly.pdbx_seq_one_letter_code
_entity_poly.pdbx_strand_id
1 'polypeptide(L)' 'VNTVENYSSSGEKIMGKFDALKELAEEVIEASLYWTGKDEEKNPKLKRIRTLAGLALQGD' A
#
# COMPACT_ATOMS: atom_id res chain seq x y z
N VAL A 1 14.77 -0.47 -39.75
CA VAL A 1 13.36 -0.63 -39.35
C VAL A 1 13.35 -0.76 -37.84
N ASN A 2 12.86 0.28 -37.16
CA ASN A 2 12.61 0.30 -35.72
C ASN A 2 11.33 -0.49 -35.43
N THR A 3 11.34 -1.38 -34.44
CA THR A 3 10.19 -1.57 -33.52
C THR A 3 10.59 -2.43 -32.32
N VAL A 4 10.76 -1.72 -31.21
CA VAL A 4 10.57 -2.07 -29.81
C VAL A 4 9.86 -3.42 -29.55
N GLU A 5 10.62 -4.44 -29.19
CA GLU A 5 10.15 -5.60 -28.42
C GLU A 5 10.98 -5.66 -27.14
N ASN A 6 10.42 -5.21 -26.00
CA ASN A 6 10.75 -5.68 -24.63
C ASN A 6 10.25 -4.72 -23.52
N TYR A 7 8.96 -4.38 -23.49
CA TYR A 7 8.36 -3.74 -22.31
C TYR A 7 7.18 -4.51 -21.71
N SER A 8 6.86 -5.71 -22.21
CA SER A 8 5.65 -6.43 -21.77
C SER A 8 5.82 -7.18 -20.43
N SER A 9 7.02 -7.62 -20.06
CA SER A 9 7.18 -8.52 -18.89
C SER A 9 7.40 -7.78 -17.56
N SER A 10 7.83 -6.52 -17.60
CA SER A 10 8.05 -5.72 -16.39
C SER A 10 6.76 -5.08 -15.86
N GLY A 11 5.81 -4.76 -16.74
CA GLY A 11 4.54 -4.12 -16.36
C GLY A 11 3.64 -5.01 -15.49
N GLU A 12 3.43 -6.27 -15.87
CA GLU A 12 2.61 -7.23 -15.10
C GLU A 12 3.18 -7.50 -13.70
N LYS A 13 4.51 -7.57 -13.58
CA LYS A 13 5.20 -7.78 -12.30
C LYS A 13 5.17 -6.56 -11.38
N ILE A 14 5.01 -5.36 -11.94
CA ILE A 14 4.81 -4.11 -11.20
C ILE A 14 3.34 -3.99 -10.78
N MET A 15 2.41 -4.33 -11.66
CA MET A 15 0.97 -4.29 -11.39
C MET A 15 0.59 -5.24 -10.25
N GLY A 16 1.04 -6.49 -10.29
CA GLY A 16 0.77 -7.45 -9.19
C GLY A 16 1.39 -7.09 -7.84
N LYS A 17 2.47 -6.28 -7.82
CA LYS A 17 3.03 -5.73 -6.57
C LYS A 17 2.22 -4.54 -6.05
N PHE A 18 1.60 -3.78 -6.95
CA PHE A 18 0.74 -2.66 -6.60
C PHE A 18 -0.58 -3.18 -6.02
N ASP A 19 -1.14 -4.24 -6.58
CA ASP A 19 -2.35 -4.89 -6.06
C ASP A 19 -2.12 -5.47 -4.66
N ALA A 20 -1.01 -6.18 -4.45
CA ALA A 20 -0.64 -6.68 -3.11
C ALA A 20 -0.41 -5.56 -2.08
N LEU A 21 0.06 -4.39 -2.52
CA LEU A 21 0.22 -3.23 -1.64
C LEU A 21 -1.14 -2.61 -1.27
N LYS A 22 -2.10 -2.61 -2.20
CA LYS A 22 -3.48 -2.17 -1.93
C LYS A 22 -4.17 -3.09 -0.95
N GLU A 23 -4.13 -4.41 -1.17
CA GLU A 23 -4.72 -5.39 -0.24
C GLU A 23 -4.14 -5.24 1.18
N LEU A 24 -2.81 -5.12 1.29
CA LEU A 24 -2.16 -4.89 2.58
C LEU A 24 -2.57 -3.54 3.20
N ALA A 25 -2.75 -2.50 2.40
CA ALA A 25 -3.20 -1.20 2.89
C ALA A 25 -4.64 -1.26 3.41
N GLU A 26 -5.53 -2.01 2.77
CA GLU A 26 -6.90 -2.24 3.24
C GLU A 26 -6.92 -2.96 4.59
N GLU A 27 -6.17 -4.05 4.73
CA GLU A 27 -6.04 -4.78 5.99
C GLU A 27 -5.52 -3.88 7.13
N VAL A 28 -4.54 -3.02 6.82
CA VAL A 28 -3.97 -2.08 7.78
C VAL A 28 -5.01 -1.04 8.21
N ILE A 29 -5.83 -0.52 7.29
CA ILE A 29 -6.90 0.42 7.63
C ILE A 29 -7.95 -0.24 8.51
N GLU A 30 -8.37 -1.46 8.19
CA GLU A 30 -9.32 -2.22 9.01
C GLU A 30 -8.77 -2.49 10.42
N ALA A 31 -7.53 -2.99 10.51
CA ALA A 31 -6.87 -3.22 11.80
C ALA A 31 -6.74 -1.93 12.62
N SER A 32 -6.54 -0.79 11.95
CA SER A 32 -6.41 0.52 12.62
C SER A 32 -7.68 1.00 13.32
N LEU A 33 -8.85 0.47 12.96
CA LEU A 33 -10.11 0.78 13.64
C LEU A 33 -10.12 0.30 15.10
N TYR A 34 -9.28 -0.70 15.42
CA TYR A 34 -9.17 -1.26 16.76
C TYR A 34 -8.03 -0.64 17.58
N TRP A 35 -7.20 0.23 16.98
CA TRP A 35 -6.14 0.92 17.71
C TRP A 35 -6.73 2.02 18.59
N THR A 36 -6.40 1.99 19.87
CA THR A 36 -6.81 3.04 20.81
C THR A 36 -5.78 4.15 20.86
N GLY A 37 -6.15 5.31 21.41
CA GLY A 37 -5.20 6.40 21.66
C GLY A 37 -3.98 5.97 22.50
N LYS A 38 -4.16 5.02 23.43
CA LYS A 38 -3.05 4.45 24.23
C LYS A 38 -2.10 3.58 23.42
N ASP A 39 -2.60 2.93 22.37
CA ASP A 39 -1.76 2.14 21.45
C ASP A 39 -0.91 3.08 20.59
N GLU A 40 -1.49 4.19 20.10
CA GLU A 40 -0.76 5.22 19.37
C GLU A 40 0.27 5.95 20.25
N GLU A 41 0.00 6.16 21.55
CA GLU A 41 0.97 6.72 22.49
C GLU A 41 2.16 5.79 22.74
N LYS A 42 1.90 4.48 22.91
CA LYS A 42 2.96 3.47 23.09
C LYS A 42 3.74 3.19 21.81
N ASN A 43 3.09 3.34 20.66
CA ASN A 43 3.70 3.13 19.36
C ASN A 43 3.27 4.22 18.36
N PRO A 44 4.02 5.35 18.31
CA PRO A 44 3.75 6.44 17.39
C PRO A 44 3.80 6.04 15.90
N LYS A 45 4.41 4.89 15.58
CA LYS A 45 4.46 4.37 14.20
C LYS A 45 3.09 3.92 13.72
N LEU A 46 2.16 3.56 14.59
CA LEU A 46 0.80 3.15 14.22
C LEU A 46 0.09 4.26 13.44
N LYS A 47 0.16 5.51 13.94
CA LYS A 47 -0.38 6.67 13.22
C LYS A 47 0.23 6.84 11.83
N ARG A 48 1.56 6.67 11.72
CA ARG A 48 2.28 6.76 10.44
C ARG A 48 1.87 5.64 9.48
N ILE A 49 1.71 4.41 9.97
CA ILE A 49 1.28 3.24 9.19
C ILE A 49 -0.13 3.47 8.63
N ARG A 50 -1.09 3.92 9.45
CA ARG A 50 -2.44 4.28 8.99
C ARG A 50 -2.41 5.35 7.90
N THR A 51 -1.60 6.39 8.07
CA THR A 51 -1.47 7.45 7.05
C THR A 51 -0.91 6.92 5.73
N LEU A 52 0.13 6.08 5.78
CA LEU A 52 0.74 5.51 4.57
C LEU A 52 -0.21 4.56 3.84
N ALA A 53 -0.96 3.73 4.57
CA ALA A 53 -1.99 2.87 4.00
C ALA A 53 -3.09 3.70 3.29
N GLY A 54 -3.56 4.77 3.93
CA GLY A 54 -4.54 5.68 3.31
C GLY A 54 -4.03 6.36 2.03
N LEU A 55 -2.73 6.68 1.96
CA LEU A 55 -2.12 7.24 0.74
C LEU A 55 -1.99 6.19 -0.37
N ALA A 56 -1.66 4.95 -0.02
CA ALA A 56 -1.56 3.86 -0.99
C ALA A 56 -2.91 3.57 -1.67
N LEU A 57 -4.03 3.76 -0.96
CA LEU A 57 -5.38 3.59 -1.50
C LEU A 57 -5.93 4.81 -2.26
N GLN A 58 -5.35 6.00 -2.09
CA GLN A 58 -5.75 7.21 -2.82
C GLN A 58 -5.06 7.36 -4.20
N GLY A 59 -4.00 6.61 -4.45
CA GLY A 59 -3.20 6.69 -5.68
C GLY A 59 -3.80 5.97 -6.89
N ASP A 60 -5.12 5.74 -6.90
CA ASP A 60 -5.88 5.05 -7.95
C ASP A 60 -6.80 6.00 -8.71
#